data_AF-A0A529X541-F1
#
_entry.id   AF-A0A529X541-F1
#
_cell.length_a   1.000
_cell.length_b   1.000
_cell.length_c   1.000
_cell.angle_alpha   90.00
_cell.angle_beta   90.00
_cell.angle_gamma   90.00
#
_symmetry.space_group_name_H-M   'P 1'
#
loop_
_entity.id
_entity.type
_entity.pdbx_description
1 polymer ?
#
loop_
_entity_poly.entity_id
_entity_poly.type
_entity_poly.pdbx_seq_one_letter_code
_entity_poly.pdbx_strand_id
1 'polypeptide(L)'
;VELADTAGLAIGNGIRVDQHMQSSIPEILAIGDAASYRHWFTGGDVRLESVQNATDQARLAARTILGQAEPFTAVPWFWSDISDMKLQMVGLTQGGDSHVVLGDLAENKFSIYHYAGDRLLGIDSVNRPADHMLGRKMLGAGFSPTPQTVAGGPDSLKAALAAFNEDEPTRATG
;
A
#
# COMPACT_ATOMS: atom_id res chain seq x y z
N VAL A 1 -19.72 -4.22 12.11
CA VAL A 1 -18.93 -5.11 13.01
C VAL A 1 -19.77 -5.76 14.11
N GLU A 2 -21.00 -5.30 14.36
CA GLU A 2 -21.89 -5.77 15.45
C GLU A 2 -22.12 -7.28 15.47
N LEU A 3 -22.27 -7.92 14.30
CA LEU A 3 -22.42 -9.38 14.19
C LEU A 3 -21.19 -10.13 14.73
N ALA A 4 -20.00 -9.66 14.38
CA ALA A 4 -18.74 -10.29 14.79
C ALA A 4 -18.49 -10.07 16.29
N ASP A 5 -18.80 -8.89 16.80
CA ASP A 5 -18.72 -8.58 18.23
C ASP A 5 -19.66 -9.48 19.05
N THR A 6 -20.91 -9.61 18.62
CA THR A 6 -21.90 -10.52 19.23
C THR A 6 -21.45 -11.98 19.20
N ALA A 7 -20.74 -12.39 18.14
CA ALA A 7 -20.19 -13.73 18.00
C ALA A 7 -18.87 -13.94 18.79
N GLY A 8 -18.39 -12.92 19.53
CA GLY A 8 -17.18 -13.02 20.35
C GLY A 8 -15.86 -12.95 19.58
N LEU A 9 -15.88 -12.43 18.34
CA LEU A 9 -14.65 -12.20 17.58
C LEU A 9 -13.88 -11.01 18.17
N ALA A 10 -12.55 -11.04 18.06
CA ALA A 10 -11.73 -9.90 18.42
C ALA A 10 -12.03 -8.70 17.51
N ILE A 11 -12.41 -7.57 18.10
CA ILE A 11 -12.72 -6.32 17.41
C ILE A 11 -11.63 -5.27 17.68
N GLY A 12 -11.33 -4.45 16.68
CA GLY A 12 -10.55 -3.21 16.77
C GLY A 12 -11.28 -2.08 16.05
N ASN A 13 -10.59 -1.33 15.20
CA ASN A 13 -11.26 -0.47 14.21
C ASN A 13 -11.71 -1.35 13.01
N GLY A 14 -12.53 -2.37 13.25
CA GLY A 14 -12.86 -3.46 12.31
C GLY A 14 -12.75 -4.85 12.95
N ILE A 15 -13.19 -5.90 12.25
CA ILE A 15 -12.98 -7.29 12.67
C ILE A 15 -11.48 -7.58 12.56
N ARG A 16 -10.81 -7.90 13.67
CA ARG A 16 -9.37 -8.18 13.64
C ARG A 16 -9.10 -9.48 12.89
N VAL A 17 -8.18 -9.42 11.94
CA VAL A 17 -7.71 -10.59 11.21
C VAL A 17 -6.19 -10.65 11.18
N ASP A 18 -5.67 -11.87 11.06
CA ASP A 18 -4.25 -12.13 10.86
C ASP A 18 -3.83 -11.90 9.40
N GLN A 19 -2.57 -12.19 9.09
CA GLN A 19 -2.02 -12.05 7.73
C GLN A 19 -2.61 -13.01 6.69
N HIS A 20 -3.44 -13.98 7.09
CA HIS A 20 -4.14 -14.91 6.21
C HIS A 20 -5.65 -14.63 6.16
N MET A 21 -6.09 -13.48 6.67
CA MET A 21 -7.50 -13.04 6.78
C MET A 21 -8.35 -13.87 7.76
N GLN A 22 -7.71 -14.64 8.65
CA GLN A 22 -8.42 -15.40 9.69
C GLN A 22 -8.71 -14.50 10.89
N SER A 23 -9.92 -14.60 11.44
CA SER A 23 -10.27 -13.91 12.68
C SER A 23 -9.71 -14.63 13.91
N SER A 24 -10.09 -14.17 15.11
CA SER A 24 -9.78 -14.88 16.36
C SER A 24 -10.43 -16.26 16.49
N ILE A 25 -11.41 -16.58 15.62
CA ILE A 25 -12.00 -17.91 15.49
C ILE A 25 -11.48 -18.49 14.16
N PRO A 26 -10.69 -19.59 14.17
CA PRO A 26 -9.95 -20.07 12.99
C PRO A 26 -10.80 -20.36 11.76
N GLU A 27 -12.06 -20.76 11.96
CA GLU A 27 -13.01 -21.11 10.91
C GLU A 27 -13.73 -19.90 10.30
N ILE A 28 -13.56 -18.70 10.89
CA ILE A 28 -14.23 -17.47 10.46
C ILE A 28 -13.18 -16.51 9.91
N LEU A 29 -13.37 -16.11 8.65
CA LEU A 29 -12.56 -15.09 7.98
C LEU A 29 -13.34 -13.77 7.91
N ALA A 30 -12.62 -12.66 7.81
CA ALA A 30 -13.19 -11.35 7.47
C ALA A 30 -12.33 -10.65 6.41
N ILE A 31 -12.98 -9.97 5.46
CA ILE A 31 -12.34 -9.30 4.34
C ILE A 31 -13.05 -7.97 4.02
N GLY A 32 -12.42 -7.16 3.17
CA GLY A 32 -12.94 -5.88 2.70
C GLY A 32 -13.03 -4.83 3.79
N ASP A 33 -13.96 -3.91 3.63
CA ASP A 33 -14.14 -2.70 4.44
C ASP A 33 -14.36 -2.98 5.93
N ALA A 34 -14.80 -4.19 6.28
CA ALA A 34 -15.03 -4.60 7.66
C ALA A 34 -13.77 -5.15 8.36
N ALA A 35 -12.74 -5.53 7.63
CA ALA A 35 -11.55 -6.19 8.16
C ALA A 35 -10.50 -5.19 8.64
N SER A 36 -9.94 -5.43 9.83
CA SER A 36 -8.80 -4.72 10.38
C SER A 36 -7.61 -5.66 10.50
N TYR A 37 -6.49 -5.31 9.87
CA TYR A 37 -5.30 -6.17 9.82
C TYR A 37 -4.04 -5.39 10.18
N ARG A 38 -3.01 -6.10 10.66
CA ARG A 38 -1.68 -5.54 10.93
C ARG A 38 -0.96 -5.29 9.60
N HIS A 39 -0.70 -4.04 9.25
CA HIS A 39 -0.08 -3.71 7.96
C HIS A 39 1.40 -4.05 7.96
N TRP A 40 1.83 -4.90 7.03
CA TRP A 40 3.20 -5.44 6.94
C TRP A 40 4.29 -4.36 6.91
N PHE A 41 4.06 -3.26 6.19
CA PHE A 41 5.06 -2.18 6.06
C PHE A 41 5.09 -1.16 7.22
N THR A 42 3.91 -0.74 7.73
CA THR A 42 3.84 0.31 8.76
C THR A 42 3.87 -0.27 10.16
N GLY A 43 3.73 -1.59 10.30
CA GLY A 43 3.39 -2.23 11.55
C GLY A 43 1.93 -1.98 11.89
N GLY A 44 1.45 -0.73 11.96
CA GLY A 44 0.12 -0.34 12.44
C GLY A 44 -1.08 -1.19 11.98
N ASP A 45 -2.09 -1.28 12.85
CA ASP A 45 -3.38 -1.89 12.48
C ASP A 45 -4.12 -0.92 11.55
N VAL A 46 -4.62 -1.41 10.42
CA VAL A 46 -5.33 -0.62 9.41
C VAL A 46 -6.66 -1.26 9.04
N ARG A 47 -7.58 -0.44 8.54
CA ARG A 47 -8.82 -0.85 7.88
C ARG A 47 -8.95 0.00 6.61
N LEU A 48 -9.06 -0.67 5.47
CA LEU A 48 -9.04 -0.02 4.16
C LEU A 48 -10.38 -0.21 3.45
N GLU A 49 -10.97 0.91 3.06
CA GLU A 49 -12.25 0.96 2.34
C GLU A 49 -11.98 1.18 0.84
N SER A 50 -11.60 0.12 0.13
CA SER A 50 -11.38 0.21 -1.32
C SER A 50 -11.67 -1.07 -2.07
N VAL A 51 -12.06 -0.90 -3.33
CA VAL A 51 -12.34 -1.99 -4.27
C VAL A 51 -11.13 -2.91 -4.40
N GLN A 52 -9.94 -2.33 -4.52
CA GLN A 52 -8.71 -3.13 -4.66
C GLN A 52 -8.43 -3.93 -3.38
N ASN A 53 -8.50 -3.30 -2.20
CA ASN A 53 -8.26 -3.99 -0.94
C ASN A 53 -9.25 -5.16 -0.78
N ALA A 54 -10.53 -4.93 -1.00
CA ALA A 54 -11.55 -5.98 -0.94
C ALA A 54 -11.25 -7.12 -1.93
N THR A 55 -10.82 -6.80 -3.15
CA THR A 55 -10.47 -7.79 -4.17
C THR A 55 -9.25 -8.63 -3.78
N ASP A 56 -8.19 -7.99 -3.29
CA ASP A 56 -6.95 -8.68 -2.92
C ASP A 56 -7.15 -9.55 -1.68
N GLN A 57 -7.89 -9.05 -0.68
CA GLN A 57 -8.25 -9.83 0.50
C GLN A 57 -9.17 -11.00 0.16
N ALA A 58 -10.13 -10.83 -0.77
CA ALA A 58 -10.97 -11.94 -1.23
C ALA A 58 -10.16 -13.04 -1.91
N ARG A 59 -9.19 -12.67 -2.77
CA ARG A 59 -8.27 -13.63 -3.41
C ARG A 59 -7.45 -14.40 -2.38
N LEU A 60 -6.96 -13.70 -1.34
CA LEU A 60 -6.22 -14.36 -0.28
C LEU A 60 -7.11 -15.27 0.55
N ALA A 61 -8.29 -14.82 0.98
CA ALA A 61 -9.23 -15.64 1.75
C ALA A 61 -9.60 -16.94 1.04
N ALA A 62 -9.79 -16.90 -0.29
CA ALA A 62 -9.99 -18.10 -1.10
C ALA A 62 -8.79 -19.06 -1.02
N ARG A 63 -7.55 -18.55 -1.06
CA ARG A 63 -6.34 -19.38 -0.86
C ARG A 63 -6.22 -19.90 0.55
N THR A 64 -6.61 -19.13 1.57
CA THR A 64 -6.64 -19.57 2.98
C THR A 64 -7.56 -20.76 3.15
N ILE A 65 -8.77 -20.70 2.58
CA ILE A 65 -9.73 -21.81 2.59
C ILE A 65 -9.16 -23.07 1.92
N LEU A 66 -8.34 -22.89 0.87
CA LEU A 66 -7.69 -24.00 0.15
C LEU A 66 -6.40 -24.50 0.80
N GLY A 67 -5.94 -23.90 1.91
CA GLY A 67 -4.65 -24.23 2.54
C GLY A 67 -3.43 -23.82 1.73
N GLN A 68 -3.57 -22.79 0.89
CA GLN A 68 -2.56 -22.29 -0.06
C GLN A 68 -2.23 -20.80 0.16
N ALA A 69 -2.50 -20.29 1.36
CA ALA A 69 -2.31 -18.88 1.66
C ALA A 69 -0.85 -18.53 1.89
N GLU A 70 -0.46 -17.39 1.32
CA GLU A 70 0.75 -16.66 1.66
C GLU A 70 0.35 -15.39 2.43
N PRO A 71 1.21 -14.84 3.29
CA PRO A 71 0.91 -13.62 4.04
C PRO A 71 0.42 -12.46 3.15
N PHE A 72 -0.56 -11.69 3.64
CA PHE A 72 -1.10 -10.52 2.94
C PHE A 72 -0.08 -9.38 2.88
N THR A 73 0.59 -9.23 1.73
CA THR A 73 1.62 -8.22 1.48
C THR A 73 1.25 -7.24 0.38
N ALA A 74 -0.03 -7.15 0.01
CA ALA A 74 -0.48 -6.21 -1.01
C ALA A 74 -0.17 -4.76 -0.60
N VAL A 75 0.35 -3.96 -1.55
CA VAL A 75 0.56 -2.53 -1.37
C VAL A 75 -0.80 -1.83 -1.55
N PRO A 76 -1.30 -1.09 -0.55
CA PRO A 76 -2.55 -0.35 -0.68
C PRO A 76 -2.51 0.62 -1.84
N TRP A 77 -3.57 0.67 -2.62
CA TRP A 77 -3.76 1.73 -3.60
C TRP A 77 -5.23 2.02 -3.87
N PHE A 78 -5.48 3.23 -4.33
CA PHE A 78 -6.79 3.83 -4.50
C PHE A 78 -6.81 4.69 -5.76
N TRP A 79 -7.99 5.00 -6.26
CA TRP A 79 -8.16 6.00 -7.30
C TRP A 79 -9.44 6.81 -7.08
N SER A 80 -9.47 7.98 -7.68
CA SER A 80 -10.65 8.81 -7.79
C SER A 80 -10.63 9.53 -9.14
N ASP A 81 -11.80 9.70 -9.73
CA ASP A 81 -11.98 10.55 -10.91
C ASP A 81 -12.73 11.81 -10.46
N ILE A 82 -12.06 12.96 -10.56
CA ILE A 82 -12.62 14.25 -10.16
C ILE A 82 -12.46 15.21 -11.34
N SER A 83 -13.56 15.49 -12.04
CA SER A 83 -13.52 16.28 -13.27
C SER A 83 -12.51 15.73 -14.28
N ASP A 84 -11.54 16.53 -14.74
CA ASP A 84 -10.46 16.16 -15.64
C ASP A 84 -9.25 15.49 -14.93
N MET A 85 -9.30 15.34 -13.61
CA MET A 85 -8.23 14.75 -12.82
C MET A 85 -8.48 13.26 -12.58
N LYS A 86 -7.56 12.43 -13.09
CA LYS A 86 -7.41 11.04 -12.67
C LYS A 86 -6.41 10.99 -11.52
N LEU A 87 -6.91 10.89 -10.29
CA LEU A 87 -6.12 10.77 -9.09
C LEU A 87 -5.88 9.30 -8.77
N GLN A 88 -4.63 8.90 -8.55
CA GLN A 88 -4.25 7.56 -8.13
C GLN A 88 -3.27 7.64 -6.96
N MET A 89 -3.59 6.99 -5.86
CA MET A 89 -2.79 7.00 -4.63
C MET A 89 -2.25 5.61 -4.35
N VAL A 90 -1.00 5.51 -3.94
CA VAL A 90 -0.36 4.25 -3.53
C VAL A 90 0.36 4.44 -2.21
N GLY A 91 0.26 3.46 -1.32
CA GLY A 91 0.79 3.54 0.04
C GLY A 91 -0.15 4.24 1.02
N LEU A 92 0.34 4.45 2.24
CA LEU A 92 -0.40 5.08 3.34
C LEU A 92 0.45 6.22 3.90
N THR A 93 0.02 7.45 3.67
CA THR A 93 0.83 8.66 3.91
C THR A 93 0.72 9.21 5.33
N GLN A 94 -0.06 8.56 6.20
CA GLN A 94 -0.22 8.98 7.59
C GLN A 94 1.11 8.96 8.34
N GLY A 95 1.38 10.03 9.08
CA GLY A 95 2.64 10.21 9.81
C GLY A 95 3.78 10.76 8.97
N GLY A 96 3.50 11.19 7.72
CA GLY A 96 4.48 11.90 6.91
C GLY A 96 4.83 13.28 7.49
N ASP A 97 6.09 13.66 7.32
CA ASP A 97 6.67 14.93 7.79
C ASP A 97 7.14 15.84 6.65
N SER A 98 7.27 15.28 5.44
CA SER A 98 7.81 15.99 4.28
C SER A 98 7.27 15.42 2.97
N HIS A 99 7.38 16.20 1.91
CA HIS A 99 6.95 15.77 0.57
C HIS A 99 7.79 16.40 -0.54
N VAL A 100 7.77 15.75 -1.71
CA VAL A 100 8.38 16.23 -2.95
C VAL A 100 7.36 16.21 -4.07
N VAL A 101 7.23 17.32 -4.78
CA VAL A 101 6.35 17.42 -5.96
C VAL A 101 7.19 17.22 -7.22
N LEU A 102 6.71 16.35 -8.11
CA LEU A 102 7.26 16.12 -9.43
C LEU A 102 6.20 16.41 -10.49
N GLY A 103 6.48 17.31 -11.43
CA GLY A 103 5.56 17.70 -12.50
C GLY A 103 4.97 19.09 -12.30
N ASP A 104 3.83 19.35 -12.94
CA ASP A 104 3.21 20.68 -12.98
C ASP A 104 1.82 20.65 -12.34
N LEU A 105 1.66 21.43 -11.27
CA LEU A 105 0.40 21.61 -10.54
C LEU A 105 -0.63 22.40 -11.38
N ALA A 106 -0.19 23.36 -12.18
CA ALA A 106 -1.06 24.20 -13.00
C ALA A 106 -1.68 23.42 -14.17
N GLU A 107 -1.02 22.34 -14.63
CA GLU A 107 -1.52 21.47 -15.69
C GLU A 107 -2.29 20.23 -15.20
N ASN A 108 -2.53 20.07 -13.89
CA ASN A 108 -3.06 18.83 -13.32
C ASN A 108 -2.23 17.60 -13.75
N LYS A 109 -0.89 17.71 -13.82
CA LYS A 109 0.01 16.62 -14.23
C LYS A 109 1.21 16.54 -13.30
N PHE A 110 0.98 16.04 -12.10
CA PHE A 110 1.99 15.98 -11.06
C PHE A 110 1.84 14.74 -10.18
N SER A 111 2.89 14.45 -9.44
CA SER A 111 2.93 13.43 -8.41
C SER A 111 3.51 14.03 -7.14
N ILE A 112 2.92 13.70 -5.99
CA ILE A 112 3.40 14.10 -4.67
C ILE A 112 3.92 12.84 -3.97
N TYR A 113 5.21 12.84 -3.62
CA TYR A 113 5.88 11.78 -2.90
C TYR A 113 5.92 12.17 -1.43
N HIS A 114 5.36 11.34 -0.56
CA HIS A 114 5.23 11.62 0.87
C HIS A 114 6.23 10.79 1.68
N TYR A 115 6.87 11.43 2.65
CA TYR A 115 7.98 10.85 3.41
C TYR A 115 7.78 10.97 4.92
N ALA A 116 8.36 10.03 5.66
CA ALA A 116 8.70 10.18 7.07
C ALA A 116 10.21 9.96 7.23
N GLY A 117 10.96 11.03 7.49
CA GLY A 117 12.41 11.04 7.30
C GLY A 117 12.79 10.60 5.88
N ASP A 118 13.66 9.61 5.75
CA ASP A 118 14.11 9.10 4.45
C ASP A 118 13.20 8.01 3.86
N ARG A 119 12.13 7.62 4.56
CA ARG A 119 11.24 6.53 4.15
C ARG A 119 10.08 7.06 3.31
N LEU A 120 9.93 6.53 2.10
CA LEU A 120 8.76 6.78 1.26
C LEU A 120 7.53 6.07 1.86
N LEU A 121 6.48 6.83 2.12
CA LEU A 121 5.21 6.32 2.66
C LEU A 121 4.16 6.05 1.57
N GLY A 122 4.14 6.91 0.56
CA GLY A 122 3.13 6.86 -0.48
C GLY A 122 3.33 7.91 -1.56
N ILE A 123 2.59 7.75 -2.66
CA ILE A 123 2.60 8.67 -3.79
C ILE A 123 1.15 8.94 -4.22
N ASP A 124 0.81 10.21 -4.37
CA ASP A 124 -0.44 10.67 -4.97
C ASP A 124 -0.13 11.22 -6.36
N SER A 125 -0.72 10.63 -7.39
CA SER A 125 -0.47 10.99 -8.79
C SER A 125 -1.73 11.53 -9.45
N VAL A 126 -1.64 12.69 -10.09
CA VAL A 126 -2.73 13.29 -10.89
C VAL A 126 -2.33 13.26 -12.36
N ASN A 127 -3.13 12.55 -13.18
CA ASN A 127 -2.90 12.34 -14.61
C ASN A 127 -1.48 11.82 -14.96
N ARG A 128 -0.86 11.07 -14.03
CA ARG A 128 0.47 10.45 -14.19
C ARG A 128 0.45 8.96 -13.85
N PRO A 129 -0.25 8.12 -14.64
CA PRO A 129 -0.40 6.69 -14.36
C PRO A 129 0.94 5.92 -14.34
N ALA A 130 1.94 6.38 -15.09
CA ALA A 130 3.27 5.77 -15.09
C ALA A 130 3.97 5.93 -13.73
N ASP A 131 3.83 7.09 -13.09
CA ASP A 131 4.39 7.36 -11.76
C ASP A 131 3.68 6.51 -10.69
N HIS A 132 2.36 6.39 -10.76
CA HIS A 132 1.60 5.49 -9.90
C HIS A 132 2.09 4.03 -9.99
N MET A 133 2.28 3.52 -11.21
CA MET A 133 2.78 2.17 -11.43
C MET A 133 4.22 1.98 -10.93
N LEU A 134 5.06 3.00 -11.06
CA LEU A 134 6.41 2.99 -10.50
C LEU A 134 6.36 3.00 -8.96
N GLY A 135 5.47 3.81 -8.37
CA GLY A 135 5.21 3.88 -6.94
C GLY A 135 4.85 2.52 -6.33
N ARG A 136 3.95 1.79 -6.99
CA ARG A 136 3.60 0.42 -6.60
C ARG A 136 4.80 -0.52 -6.56
N LYS A 137 5.71 -0.42 -7.55
CA LYS A 137 6.93 -1.23 -7.58
C LYS A 137 7.90 -0.84 -6.46
N MET A 138 8.12 0.46 -6.27
CA MET A 138 9.04 0.97 -5.25
C MET A 138 8.58 0.57 -3.85
N LEU A 139 7.31 0.82 -3.51
CA LEU A 139 6.76 0.48 -2.20
C LEU A 139 6.70 -1.03 -1.98
N GLY A 140 6.36 -1.82 -3.01
CA GLY A 140 6.37 -3.28 -2.94
C GLY A 140 7.76 -3.86 -2.68
N ALA A 141 8.81 -3.21 -3.20
CA ALA A 141 10.20 -3.59 -2.95
C ALA A 141 10.78 -3.00 -1.65
N GLY A 142 10.03 -2.15 -0.93
CA GLY A 142 10.57 -1.40 0.22
C GLY A 142 11.62 -0.34 -0.16
N PHE A 143 11.68 0.07 -1.43
CA PHE A 143 12.59 1.09 -1.91
C PHE A 143 12.08 2.50 -1.58
N SER A 144 12.96 3.31 -0.98
CA SER A 144 12.70 4.73 -0.72
C SER A 144 13.69 5.59 -1.52
N PRO A 145 13.28 6.21 -2.64
CA PRO A 145 14.13 7.13 -3.39
C PRO A 145 14.35 8.42 -2.58
N THR A 146 15.54 9.01 -2.67
CA THR A 146 15.80 10.31 -2.06
C THR A 146 15.00 11.41 -2.78
N PRO A 147 14.73 12.55 -2.10
CA PRO A 147 14.13 13.72 -2.74
C PRO A 147 14.84 14.17 -4.01
N GLN A 148 16.17 14.07 -4.05
CA GLN A 148 16.98 14.43 -5.21
C GLN A 148 16.76 13.46 -6.39
N THR A 149 16.63 12.16 -6.13
CA THR A 149 16.29 11.17 -7.16
C THR A 149 14.90 11.41 -7.73
N VAL A 150 13.92 11.77 -6.88
CA VAL A 150 12.58 12.16 -7.34
C VAL A 150 12.64 13.40 -8.24
N ALA A 151 13.39 14.43 -7.84
CA ALA A 151 13.56 15.65 -8.63
C ALA A 151 14.28 15.40 -9.97
N GLY A 152 15.10 14.35 -10.06
CA GLY A 152 15.73 13.87 -11.31
C GLY A 152 14.74 13.21 -12.29
N GLY A 153 13.50 12.99 -11.87
CA GLY A 153 12.41 12.53 -12.73
C GLY A 153 12.38 11.02 -12.99
N PRO A 154 11.50 10.56 -13.91
CA PRO A 154 11.18 9.15 -14.07
C PRO A 154 12.37 8.24 -14.39
N ASP A 155 13.35 8.71 -15.17
CA ASP A 155 14.48 7.87 -15.56
C ASP A 155 15.51 7.73 -14.42
N SER A 156 15.69 8.78 -13.61
CA SER A 156 16.48 8.72 -12.38
C SER A 156 15.86 7.72 -11.39
N LEU A 157 14.53 7.77 -11.21
CA LEU A 157 13.80 6.83 -10.34
C LEU A 157 13.90 5.37 -10.82
N LYS A 158 13.74 5.11 -12.11
CA LYS A 158 13.88 3.76 -12.68
C LYS A 158 15.29 3.21 -12.49
N ALA A 159 16.31 4.03 -12.78
CA ALA A 159 17.70 3.62 -12.62
C ALA A 159 18.03 3.29 -11.14
N ALA A 160 17.57 4.14 -10.21
CA ALA A 160 17.78 3.92 -8.79
C ALA A 160 17.05 2.66 -8.27
N LEU A 161 15.81 2.42 -8.71
CA LEU A 161 15.07 1.20 -8.36
C LEU A 161 15.74 -0.05 -8.94
N ALA A 162 16.26 0.01 -10.16
CA ALA A 162 16.99 -1.12 -10.76
C ALA A 162 18.24 -1.46 -9.93
N ALA A 163 19.06 -0.45 -9.61
CA ALA A 163 20.23 -0.63 -8.76
C ALA A 163 19.88 -1.20 -7.38
N PHE A 164 18.79 -0.74 -6.76
CA PHE A 164 18.31 -1.27 -5.48
C PHE A 164 17.98 -2.77 -5.54
N ASN A 165 17.34 -3.22 -6.63
CA ASN A 165 16.97 -4.63 -6.80
C ASN A 165 18.18 -5.52 -7.12
N GLU A 166 19.22 -4.98 -7.77
CA GLU A 166 20.47 -5.71 -8.01
C GLU A 166 21.24 -6.01 -6.71
N ASP A 167 21.11 -5.13 -5.71
CA ASP A 167 21.73 -5.27 -4.38
C ASP A 167 20.95 -6.18 -3.39
N GLU A 168 19.74 -6.61 -3.75
CA GLU A 168 18.85 -7.42 -2.90
C GLU A 168 19.47 -8.74 -2.39
N PRO A 169 20.18 -9.56 -3.20
CA PRO A 169 20.84 -10.78 -2.71
C PRO A 169 21.92 -10.51 -1.63
N THR A 170 22.48 -9.30 -1.58
CA THR A 170 23.49 -8.92 -0.57
C THR A 170 22.86 -8.49 0.75
N ARG A 171 21.58 -8.08 0.78
CA ARG A 171 20.88 -7.67 2.01
C ARG A 171 20.15 -8.82 2.71
N ALA A 172 19.74 -9.85 1.98
CA ALA A 172 19.07 -11.03 2.55
C ALA A 172 20.03 -11.99 3.30
N THR A 173 21.34 -11.73 3.27
CA THR A 173 22.40 -12.56 3.87
C THR A 173 23.13 -11.89 5.05
N GLY A 174 22.68 -10.71 5.49
CA GLY A 174 23.29 -9.92 6.57
C GLY A 174 22.40 -9.76 7.80
#